data_AF-A0A349Q0N9-F1
#
_entry.id   AF-A0A349Q0N9-F1
#
_cell.length_a   1.000
_cell.length_b   1.000
_cell.length_c   1.000
_cell.angle_alpha   90.00
_cell.angle_beta   90.00
_cell.angle_gamma   90.00
#
_symmetry.space_group_name_H-M   'P 1'
#
loop_
_entity.id
_entity.type
_entity.pdbx_description
1 polymer ?
#
loop_
_entity_poly.entity_id
_entity_poly.type
_entity_poly.pdbx_seq_one_letter_code
_entity_poly.pdbx_strand_id
1 'polypeptide(L)'
;NKALNLLKDDNEEFPFEQWFVDWVRAAFQAKKNAAVIADLIQWSDQIAALGRETQKKFLQYCIDVFRQALLHNYETQSLVYMESTIENFTIAKFAPFINGNNINEIFQELSDAIFHIERNGNAKIILTDLSIKLTRLIHKK
;
A
#
# COMPACT_ATOMS: atom_id res chain seq x y z
N ASN A 1 14.12 -2.13 23.38
CA ASN A 1 13.75 -2.19 21.95
C ASN A 1 13.45 -3.61 21.46
N LYS A 2 12.58 -4.38 22.14
CA LYS A 2 12.07 -5.69 21.66
C LYS A 2 10.66 -5.61 21.06
N ALA A 3 9.91 -4.54 21.35
CA ALA A 3 8.56 -4.34 20.83
C ALA A 3 8.52 -4.10 19.30
N LEU A 4 9.55 -3.47 18.73
CA LEU A 4 9.66 -3.28 17.27
C LEU A 4 10.01 -4.56 16.51
N ASN A 5 10.60 -5.57 17.16
CA ASN A 5 10.91 -6.86 16.52
C ASN A 5 9.74 -7.85 16.59
N LEU A 6 8.83 -7.72 17.55
CA LEU A 6 7.63 -8.56 17.65
C LEU A 6 6.64 -8.37 16.49
N LEU A 7 6.71 -7.24 15.76
CA LEU A 7 5.93 -7.02 14.53
C LEU A 7 6.59 -7.62 13.28
N LYS A 8 7.87 -8.00 13.33
CA LYS A 8 8.61 -8.54 12.18
C LYS A 8 8.39 -10.03 11.97
N ASP A 9 8.23 -10.81 13.05
CA ASP A 9 8.11 -12.28 12.97
C ASP A 9 6.75 -12.80 12.46
N ASP A 10 5.72 -11.95 12.39
CA ASP A 10 4.38 -12.36 11.95
C ASP A 10 4.17 -12.26 10.42
N ASN A 11 5.21 -11.85 9.67
CA ASN A 11 5.18 -11.55 8.23
C ASN A 11 5.84 -12.62 7.34
N GLU A 12 6.33 -13.74 7.89
CA GLU A 12 7.04 -14.76 7.09
C GLU A 12 6.13 -15.60 6.17
N GLU A 13 4.80 -15.50 6.27
CA GLU A 13 3.89 -16.39 5.53
C GLU A 13 3.42 -15.83 4.17
N PHE A 14 3.45 -14.51 3.95
CA PHE A 14 2.84 -13.89 2.77
C PHE A 14 3.73 -12.83 2.09
N PRO A 15 3.74 -12.76 0.75
CA PRO A 15 4.60 -11.83 0.00
C PRO A 15 4.02 -10.40 -0.05
N PHE A 16 3.78 -9.80 1.11
CA PHE A 16 3.18 -8.45 1.24
C PHE A 16 3.97 -7.38 0.51
N GLU A 17 5.30 -7.44 0.58
CA GLU A 17 6.18 -6.48 -0.10
C GLU A 17 5.95 -6.51 -1.63
N GLN A 18 5.92 -7.70 -2.22
CA GLN A 18 5.66 -7.88 -3.65
C GLN A 18 4.29 -7.34 -4.03
N TRP A 19 3.24 -7.71 -3.29
CA TRP A 19 1.88 -7.24 -3.55
C TRP A 19 1.74 -5.72 -3.46
N PHE A 20 2.42 -5.10 -2.50
CA PHE A 20 2.45 -3.65 -2.37
C PHE A 20 3.14 -2.98 -3.57
N VAL A 21 4.30 -3.49 -3.97
CA VAL A 21 5.06 -2.92 -5.10
C VAL A 21 4.28 -3.03 -6.40
N ASP A 22 3.65 -4.18 -6.66
CA ASP A 22 2.83 -4.38 -7.86
C ASP A 22 1.63 -3.45 -7.88
N TRP A 23 0.96 -3.31 -6.72
CA TRP A 23 -0.18 -2.41 -6.56
C TRP A 23 0.17 -0.95 -6.87
N VAL A 24 1.21 -0.42 -6.23
CA VAL A 24 1.63 0.98 -6.38
C VAL A 24 2.12 1.25 -7.80
N ARG A 25 2.86 0.31 -8.41
CA ARG A 25 3.31 0.44 -9.81
C ARG A 25 2.13 0.47 -10.79
N ALA A 26 1.14 -0.39 -10.60
CA ALA A 26 -0.07 -0.38 -11.41
C ALA A 26 -0.86 0.93 -11.20
N ALA A 27 -1.04 1.36 -9.94
CA ALA A 27 -1.77 2.59 -9.62
C ALA A 27 -1.11 3.84 -10.21
N PHE A 28 0.23 3.88 -10.25
CA PHE A 28 0.97 4.97 -10.88
C PHE A 28 0.82 4.99 -12.41
N GLN A 29 0.83 3.81 -13.05
CA GLN A 29 0.71 3.70 -14.51
C GLN A 29 -0.71 3.95 -15.03
N ALA A 30 -1.73 3.67 -14.21
CA ALA A 30 -3.15 3.81 -14.58
C ALA A 30 -3.55 5.22 -15.05
N LYS A 31 -2.88 6.28 -14.60
CA LYS A 31 -3.13 7.64 -15.10
C LYS A 31 -2.82 7.80 -16.59
N LYS A 32 -1.83 7.06 -17.10
CA LYS A 32 -1.35 7.15 -18.49
C LYS A 32 -1.96 6.09 -19.40
N ASN A 33 -2.44 4.99 -18.83
CA ASN A 33 -2.96 3.86 -19.60
C ASN A 33 -4.19 3.26 -18.93
N ALA A 34 -5.36 3.48 -19.54
CA ALA A 34 -6.63 2.93 -19.06
C ALA A 34 -6.66 1.39 -19.06
N ALA A 35 -5.82 0.72 -19.86
CA ALA A 35 -5.71 -0.75 -19.83
C ALA A 35 -5.18 -1.28 -18.49
N VAL A 36 -4.43 -0.48 -17.73
CA VAL A 36 -3.87 -0.87 -16.42
C VAL A 36 -4.97 -0.95 -15.33
N ILE A 37 -6.18 -0.45 -15.61
CA ILE A 37 -7.33 -0.67 -14.73
C ILE A 37 -7.64 -2.17 -14.63
N ALA A 38 -7.44 -2.95 -15.70
CA ALA A 38 -7.59 -4.40 -15.65
C ALA A 38 -6.61 -5.04 -14.68
N ASP A 39 -5.36 -4.56 -14.64
CA ASP A 39 -4.32 -5.04 -13.71
C ASP A 39 -4.70 -4.73 -12.25
N LEU A 40 -5.28 -3.55 -11.99
CA LEU A 40 -5.77 -3.19 -10.65
C LEU A 40 -6.96 -4.06 -10.21
N ILE A 41 -7.85 -4.42 -11.13
CA ILE A 41 -8.97 -5.33 -10.85
C ILE A 41 -8.42 -6.73 -10.56
N GLN A 42 -7.48 -7.22 -11.38
CA GLN A 42 -6.85 -8.52 -11.17
C GLN A 42 -6.11 -8.59 -9.83
N TRP A 43 -5.36 -7.53 -9.50
CA TRP A 43 -4.72 -7.39 -8.21
C TRP A 43 -5.75 -7.42 -7.06
N SER A 44 -6.85 -6.69 -7.21
CA SER A 44 -7.92 -6.66 -6.20
C SER A 44 -8.56 -8.04 -6.03
N ASP A 45 -8.73 -8.79 -7.10
CA ASP A 45 -9.21 -10.18 -7.07
C ASP A 45 -8.27 -11.11 -6.33
N GLN A 46 -6.96 -10.98 -6.59
CA GLN A 46 -5.94 -11.78 -5.92
C GLN A 46 -5.94 -11.54 -4.40
N ILE A 47 -5.99 -10.28 -3.96
CA ILE A 47 -6.00 -9.95 -2.54
C ILE A 47 -7.35 -10.31 -1.90
N ALA A 48 -8.47 -10.12 -2.61
CA ALA A 48 -9.81 -10.49 -2.12
C ALA A 48 -10.00 -12.00 -1.91
N ALA A 49 -9.23 -12.84 -2.62
CA ALA A 49 -9.24 -14.29 -2.43
C ALA A 49 -8.57 -14.74 -1.13
N LEU A 50 -7.80 -13.88 -0.47
CA LEU A 50 -7.14 -14.17 0.80
C LEU A 50 -8.14 -14.17 1.97
N GLY A 51 -7.75 -14.77 3.09
CA GLY A 51 -8.52 -14.69 4.34
C GLY A 51 -8.62 -13.24 4.86
N ARG A 52 -9.73 -12.91 5.51
CA ARG A 52 -10.01 -11.55 6.04
C ARG A 52 -8.88 -11.01 6.91
N GLU A 53 -8.34 -11.83 7.81
CA GLU A 53 -7.24 -11.40 8.68
C GLU A 53 -5.97 -11.10 7.88
N THR A 54 -5.67 -11.89 6.84
CA THR A 54 -4.55 -11.64 5.93
C THR A 54 -4.73 -10.34 5.14
N GLN A 55 -5.94 -10.06 4.63
CA GLN A 55 -6.24 -8.81 3.93
C GLN A 55 -5.99 -7.60 4.83
N LYS A 56 -6.45 -7.65 6.09
CA LYS A 56 -6.22 -6.57 7.07
C LYS A 56 -4.75 -6.40 7.41
N LYS A 57 -4.03 -7.51 7.67
CA LYS A 57 -2.57 -7.48 7.90
C LYS A 57 -1.85 -6.81 6.73
N PHE A 58 -2.23 -7.15 5.49
CA PHE A 58 -1.68 -6.54 4.29
C PHE A 58 -1.98 -5.04 4.17
N LEU A 59 -3.23 -4.61 4.41
CA LEU A 59 -3.57 -3.18 4.37
C LEU A 59 -2.87 -2.39 5.49
N GLN A 60 -2.68 -2.99 6.66
CA GLN A 60 -1.89 -2.41 7.75
C GLN A 60 -0.41 -2.28 7.38
N TYR A 61 0.16 -3.30 6.71
CA TYR A 61 1.49 -3.22 6.12
C TYR A 61 1.60 -2.06 5.12
N CYS A 62 0.60 -1.88 4.25
CA CYS A 62 0.57 -0.76 3.31
C CYS A 62 0.62 0.59 4.04
N ILE A 63 -0.20 0.78 5.09
CA ILE A 63 -0.20 1.98 5.93
C ILE A 63 1.20 2.28 6.48
N ASP A 64 1.90 1.26 6.99
CA ASP A 64 3.22 1.43 7.56
C ASP A 64 4.27 1.80 6.50
N VAL A 65 4.18 1.24 5.29
CA VAL A 65 5.06 1.62 4.17
C VAL A 65 4.79 3.05 3.72
N PHE A 66 3.53 3.49 3.60
CA PHE A 66 3.19 4.88 3.29
C PHE A 66 3.71 5.85 4.36
N ARG A 67 3.62 5.48 5.64
CA ARG A 67 4.17 6.28 6.74
C ARG A 67 5.69 6.41 6.64
N GLN A 68 6.40 5.33 6.30
CA GLN A 68 7.85 5.37 6.10
C GLN A 68 8.24 6.22 4.89
N ALA A 69 7.48 6.13 3.80
CA ALA A 69 7.66 6.98 2.63
C ALA A 69 7.46 8.47 2.97
N LEU A 70 6.46 8.79 3.80
CA LEU A 70 6.25 10.14 4.31
C LEU A 70 7.44 10.62 5.14
N LEU A 71 7.87 9.84 6.13
CA LEU A 71 9.02 10.18 6.98
C LEU A 71 10.28 10.40 6.14
N HIS A 72 10.54 9.55 5.14
CA HIS A 72 11.64 9.74 4.19
C HIS A 72 11.53 11.08 3.43
N ASN A 73 10.32 11.53 3.10
CA ASN A 73 10.12 12.78 2.37
C ASN A 73 10.33 14.02 3.25
N TYR A 74 9.98 13.95 4.55
CA TYR A 74 10.13 15.06 5.50
C TYR A 74 11.51 15.12 6.17
N GLU A 75 12.14 13.98 6.40
CA GLU A 75 13.46 13.89 7.01
C GLU A 75 14.51 13.67 5.93
N THR A 76 15.33 14.69 5.68
CA THR A 76 16.52 14.59 4.84
C THR A 76 17.46 13.49 5.36
N GLN A 77 17.34 12.30 4.76
CA GLN A 77 18.35 11.25 4.56
C GLN A 77 18.91 10.42 5.74
N SER A 78 18.48 10.56 7.00
CA SER A 78 19.19 9.90 8.12
C SER A 78 18.51 8.71 8.83
N LEU A 79 17.26 8.35 8.50
CA LEU A 79 16.47 7.42 9.33
C LEU A 79 15.72 6.30 8.60
N VAL A 80 16.02 6.00 7.33
CA VAL A 80 15.29 4.95 6.61
C VAL A 80 16.04 3.62 6.58
N TYR A 81 15.63 2.71 7.47
CA TYR A 81 16.15 1.36 7.65
C TYR A 81 15.38 0.28 6.85
N MET A 82 14.67 0.66 5.78
CA MET A 82 13.94 -0.29 4.94
C MET A 82 14.65 -0.44 3.60
N GLU A 83 15.54 -1.43 3.53
CA GLU A 83 16.04 -1.95 2.25
C GLU A 83 15.00 -2.92 1.70
N SER A 84 14.44 -2.58 0.54
CA SER A 84 13.49 -3.45 -0.15
C SER A 84 14.23 -4.66 -0.73
N THR A 85 13.62 -5.84 -0.63
CA THR A 85 14.15 -7.05 -1.28
C THR A 85 13.74 -7.12 -2.76
N ILE A 86 12.83 -6.24 -3.20
CA ILE A 86 12.31 -6.21 -4.56
C ILE A 86 13.22 -5.39 -5.48
N GLU A 87 13.67 -6.03 -6.56
CA GLU A 87 14.49 -5.35 -7.57
C GLU A 87 13.82 -4.06 -8.08
N ASN A 88 14.64 -3.01 -8.16
CA ASN A 88 14.28 -1.69 -8.67
C ASN A 88 13.21 -0.93 -7.87
N PHE A 89 12.74 -1.44 -6.72
CA PHE A 89 11.93 -0.68 -5.80
C PHE A 89 12.79 -0.16 -4.64
N THR A 90 12.68 1.14 -4.35
CA THR A 90 13.27 1.71 -3.14
C THR A 90 12.29 2.72 -2.57
N ILE A 91 12.23 2.80 -1.23
CA ILE A 91 11.44 3.84 -0.55
C ILE A 91 11.87 5.23 -1.02
N ALA A 92 13.16 5.46 -1.30
CA ALA A 92 13.65 6.72 -1.84
C ALA A 92 13.03 7.11 -3.20
N LYS A 93 12.75 6.15 -4.08
CA LYS A 93 12.06 6.43 -5.37
C LYS A 93 10.56 6.65 -5.17
N PHE A 94 9.97 6.06 -4.14
CA PHE A 94 8.55 6.14 -3.86
C PHE A 94 8.14 7.36 -3.03
N ALA A 95 8.98 7.76 -2.06
CA ALA A 95 8.76 8.85 -1.12
C ALA A 95 8.36 10.19 -1.77
N PRO A 96 8.94 10.62 -2.91
CA PRO A 96 8.55 11.88 -3.56
C PRO A 96 7.09 11.94 -4.01
N PHE A 97 6.42 10.79 -4.14
CA PHE A 97 5.01 10.72 -4.51
C PHE A 97 4.06 10.82 -3.31
N ILE A 98 4.58 10.75 -2.08
CA ILE A 98 3.80 10.77 -0.84
C ILE A 98 4.14 12.03 -0.07
N ASN A 99 3.16 12.92 0.13
CA ASN A 99 3.35 14.23 0.72
C ASN A 99 2.20 14.58 1.68
N GLY A 100 2.32 15.69 2.40
CA GLY A 100 1.29 16.14 3.34
C GLY A 100 -0.10 16.39 2.70
N ASN A 101 -0.15 16.66 1.39
CA ASN A 101 -1.39 16.93 0.68
C ASN A 101 -2.16 15.67 0.28
N ASN A 102 -1.50 14.50 0.22
CA ASN A 102 -2.14 13.24 -0.16
C ASN A 102 -2.16 12.17 0.94
N ILE A 103 -1.24 12.22 1.90
CA ILE A 103 -1.09 11.14 2.88
C ILE A 103 -2.30 10.95 3.78
N ASN A 104 -2.97 12.05 4.17
CA ASN A 104 -4.16 11.97 5.03
C ASN A 104 -5.30 11.24 4.32
N GLU A 105 -5.53 11.55 3.04
CA GLU A 105 -6.53 10.87 2.21
C GLU A 105 -6.16 9.41 1.96
N ILE A 106 -4.89 9.11 1.67
CA ILE A 106 -4.41 7.73 1.50
C ILE A 106 -4.64 6.91 2.78
N PHE A 107 -4.28 7.48 3.93
CA PHE A 107 -4.46 6.82 5.23
C PHE A 107 -5.93 6.59 5.56
N GLN A 108 -6.79 7.57 5.25
CA GLN A 108 -8.23 7.43 5.43
C GLN A 108 -8.80 6.31 4.56
N GLU A 109 -8.49 6.29 3.26
CA GLU A 109 -8.99 5.25 2.34
C GLU A 109 -8.53 3.84 2.74
N LEU A 110 -7.29 3.69 3.20
CA LEU A 110 -6.78 2.43 3.74
C LEU A 110 -7.52 2.00 5.01
N SER A 111 -7.72 2.94 5.93
CA SER A 111 -8.44 2.70 7.19
C SER A 111 -9.91 2.31 6.94
N ASP A 112 -10.57 3.01 6.02
CA ASP A 112 -11.96 2.73 5.62
C ASP A 112 -12.06 1.36 4.93
N ALA A 113 -11.09 1.00 4.08
CA ALA A 113 -11.04 -0.32 3.47
C ALA A 113 -10.90 -1.45 4.52
N ILE A 114 -10.01 -1.29 5.50
CA ILE A 114 -9.87 -2.23 6.63
C ILE A 114 -11.20 -2.37 7.36
N PHE A 115 -11.81 -1.24 7.74
CA PHE A 115 -13.08 -1.20 8.46
C PHE A 115 -14.22 -1.88 7.71
N HIS A 116 -14.32 -1.65 6.39
CA HIS A 116 -15.35 -2.28 5.58
C HIS A 116 -15.13 -3.80 5.42
N ILE A 117 -13.88 -4.25 5.30
CA ILE A 117 -13.53 -5.68 5.28
C ILE A 117 -13.87 -6.35 6.62
N GLU A 118 -13.63 -5.68 7.75
CA GLU A 118 -14.03 -6.16 9.08
C GLU A 118 -15.53 -6.35 9.23
N ARG A 119 -16.32 -5.50 8.58
CA ARG A 119 -17.79 -5.57 8.58
C ARG A 119 -18.39 -6.55 7.57
N ASN A 120 -17.59 -7.49 7.06
CA ASN A 120 -18.00 -8.45 6.02
C ASN A 120 -18.42 -7.78 4.70
N GLY A 121 -17.84 -6.62 4.39
CA GLY A 121 -17.98 -6.02 3.08
C GLY A 121 -17.33 -6.88 1.99
N ASN A 122 -17.74 -6.67 0.74
CA ASN A 122 -17.17 -7.41 -0.39
C ASN A 122 -15.74 -6.91 -0.67
N ALA A 123 -14.75 -7.70 -0.26
CA ALA A 123 -13.33 -7.36 -0.38
C ALA A 123 -12.92 -6.98 -1.81
N LYS A 124 -13.43 -7.68 -2.83
CA LYS A 124 -13.14 -7.37 -4.24
C LYS A 124 -13.55 -5.93 -4.58
N ILE A 125 -14.77 -5.55 -4.22
CA ILE A 125 -15.29 -4.21 -4.52
C ILE A 125 -14.51 -3.14 -3.74
N ILE A 126 -14.27 -3.38 -2.44
CA ILE A 126 -13.55 -2.46 -1.56
C ILE A 126 -12.12 -2.23 -2.05
N LEU A 127 -11.38 -3.29 -2.35
CA LEU A 127 -9.99 -3.23 -2.81
C LEU A 127 -9.88 -2.61 -4.21
N THR A 128 -10.88 -2.83 -5.07
CA THR A 128 -10.95 -2.20 -6.39
C THR A 128 -11.17 -0.70 -6.26
N ASP A 129 -12.11 -0.26 -5.43
CA ASP A 129 -12.38 1.16 -5.17
C ASP A 129 -11.14 1.85 -4.58
N LEU A 130 -10.52 1.24 -3.56
CA LEU A 130 -9.27 1.70 -2.96
C LEU A 130 -8.16 1.86 -4.02
N SER A 131 -7.98 0.86 -4.88
CA SER A 131 -6.97 0.87 -5.94
C SER A 131 -7.19 2.01 -6.93
N ILE A 132 -8.43 2.20 -7.38
CA ILE A 132 -8.80 3.28 -8.32
C ILE A 132 -8.57 4.64 -7.67
N LYS A 133 -8.99 4.84 -6.41
CA LYS A 133 -8.77 6.10 -5.69
C LYS A 133 -7.28 6.40 -5.50
N LEU A 134 -6.47 5.39 -5.18
CA LEU A 134 -5.04 5.56 -5.02
C LEU A 134 -4.37 6.14 -6.29
N THR A 135 -4.83 5.73 -7.48
CA THR A 135 -4.33 6.28 -8.76
C THR A 135 -4.44 7.81 -8.82
N ARG A 136 -5.48 8.38 -8.23
CA ARG A 136 -5.72 9.84 -8.21
C ARG A 136 -4.89 10.50 -7.10
N LEU A 137 -4.85 9.89 -5.92
CA LEU A 137 -4.18 10.43 -4.73
C LEU A 137 -2.66 10.54 -4.90
N ILE A 138 -2.01 9.53 -5.49
CA ILE A 138 -0.55 9.53 -5.73
C ILE A 138 -0.12 10.66 -6.69
N HIS A 139 -1.03 11.14 -7.53
CA HIS A 139 -0.75 12.23 -8.47
C HIS A 139 -1.14 13.62 -7.95
N LYS A 140 -1.70 13.69 -6.73
CA LYS A 140 -2.05 14.95 -6.07
C LYS A 140 -0.77 15.61 -5.55
N LYS A 141 -0.49 16.82 -6.03
CA LYS A 141 0.65 17.65 -5.61
C LYS A 141 0.16 18.77 -4.72
#